data_AF-A0AAU1VID0-F1
#
_entry.id   AF-A0AAU1VID0-F1
#
_cell.length_a   1.000
_cell.length_b   1.000
_cell.length_c   1.000
_cell.angle_alpha   90.00
_cell.angle_beta   90.00
_cell.angle_gamma   90.00
#
_symmetry.space_group_name_H-M   'P 1'
#
loop_
_entity.id
_entity.type
_entity.pdbx_description
1 polymer ?
#
loop_
_entity_poly.entity_id
_entity_poly.type
_entity_poly.pdbx_seq_one_letter_code
_entity_poly.pdbx_strand_id
1 'polypeptide(L)'
;MEDDADELTVVPDVATMAAWDFYKGHHSQMRYMTSANMVFRDFDSLMKGLGLAFAEIAPEGPEELFPHWHKRREYLQNALNENLPMVAEYGMTRCVENFLSYVSEVLSDTLISKPSLLKSQEQVTYEEVLAHGSIDEFAAWAAERRISQLSFKGLEEIAGYIEKRLGLRIHGNDEHWKTLKRGVAIRNLVVHRRGIADERFARVVAGAKKNERYVFGLHDYLAVASSALRIVRDFDSKVAEKFSLTQIAKEQHSDWLR
;
A
#
# COMPACT_ATOMS: atom_id res chain seq x y z
N MET A 1 -5.85 16.61 -10.71
CA MET A 1 -4.62 15.80 -10.91
C MET A 1 -3.40 16.41 -10.25
N GLU A 2 -3.17 17.74 -10.29
CA GLU A 2 -2.14 18.35 -9.43
C GLU A 2 -2.48 18.21 -7.93
N ASP A 3 -3.75 18.40 -7.53
CA ASP A 3 -4.20 18.21 -6.14
C ASP A 3 -4.05 16.76 -5.60
N ASP A 4 -4.20 15.73 -6.43
CA ASP A 4 -4.10 14.33 -5.98
C ASP A 4 -2.65 13.86 -5.82
N ALA A 5 -1.70 14.52 -6.51
CA ALA A 5 -0.29 14.16 -6.47
C ALA A 5 0.36 14.56 -5.13
N ASP A 6 -0.05 15.70 -4.57
CA ASP A 6 0.41 16.15 -3.24
C ASP A 6 -0.02 15.16 -2.15
N GLU A 7 -1.26 14.67 -2.20
CA GLU A 7 -1.80 13.78 -1.16
C GLU A 7 -1.06 12.45 -1.01
N LEU A 8 -0.47 11.93 -2.10
CA LEU A 8 0.27 10.66 -2.08
C LEU A 8 1.64 10.77 -1.40
N THR A 9 2.05 11.98 -1.03
CA THR A 9 3.34 12.26 -0.38
C THR A 9 3.20 12.84 1.04
N VAL A 10 1.98 13.24 1.42
CA VAL A 10 1.70 13.81 2.75
C VAL A 10 1.82 12.74 3.83
N VAL A 11 2.64 13.03 4.83
CA VAL A 11 2.76 12.27 6.08
C VAL A 11 2.41 13.16 7.27
N PRO A 12 1.86 12.60 8.36
CA PRO A 12 1.52 13.39 9.55
C PRO A 12 2.77 13.86 10.31
N ASP A 13 2.59 14.79 11.25
CA ASP A 13 3.67 15.28 12.12
C ASP A 13 4.02 14.27 13.23
N VAL A 14 3.07 13.42 13.62
CA VAL A 14 3.24 12.33 14.59
C VAL A 14 2.47 11.10 14.13
N ALA A 15 3.01 9.91 14.38
CA ALA A 15 2.35 8.64 14.09
C ALA A 15 2.90 7.51 14.97
N THR A 16 2.18 6.39 15.09
CA THR A 16 2.75 5.16 15.68
C THR A 16 3.87 4.59 14.80
N MET A 17 4.67 3.66 15.34
CA MET A 17 5.70 2.97 14.54
C MET A 17 5.09 2.21 13.36
N ALA A 18 3.98 1.49 13.57
CA ALA A 18 3.26 0.78 12.52
C ALA A 18 2.85 1.71 11.36
N ALA A 19 2.33 2.90 11.68
CA ALA A 19 1.98 3.89 10.66
C ALA A 19 3.22 4.46 9.96
N TRP A 20 4.32 4.67 10.68
CA TRP A 20 5.58 5.10 10.05
C TRP A 20 6.13 4.08 9.06
N ASP A 21 6.10 2.79 9.41
CA ASP A 21 6.52 1.72 8.49
C ASP A 21 5.61 1.64 7.26
N PHE A 22 4.30 1.86 7.44
CA PHE A 22 3.38 2.03 6.33
C PHE A 22 3.78 3.19 5.41
N TYR A 23 4.01 4.40 5.94
CA TYR A 23 4.36 5.57 5.14
C TYR A 23 5.69 5.39 4.40
N LYS A 24 6.69 4.82 5.08
CA LYS A 24 7.99 4.48 4.50
C LYS A 24 7.85 3.47 3.36
N GLY A 25 7.05 2.42 3.57
CA GLY A 25 6.73 1.41 2.57
C GLY A 25 6.04 2.01 1.34
N HIS A 26 5.01 2.83 1.57
CA HIS A 26 4.28 3.54 0.52
C HIS A 26 5.19 4.46 -0.29
N HIS A 27 6.00 5.30 0.37
CA HIS A 27 6.89 6.23 -0.31
C HIS A 27 7.97 5.52 -1.13
N SER A 28 8.56 4.46 -0.56
CA SER A 28 9.55 3.63 -1.28
C SER A 28 8.94 2.95 -2.49
N GLN A 29 7.70 2.48 -2.37
CA GLN A 29 6.94 1.90 -3.47
C GLN A 29 6.64 2.94 -4.55
N MET A 30 6.17 4.13 -4.20
CA MET A 30 5.90 5.21 -5.15
C MET A 30 7.15 5.59 -5.93
N ARG A 31 8.28 5.79 -5.24
CA ARG A 31 9.58 6.05 -5.89
C ARG A 31 10.00 4.94 -6.83
N TYR A 32 9.84 3.67 -6.42
CA TYR A 32 10.15 2.53 -7.28
C TYR A 32 9.30 2.55 -8.55
N MET A 33 7.98 2.76 -8.43
CA MET A 33 7.04 2.75 -9.55
C MET A 33 7.25 3.93 -10.52
N THR A 34 7.73 5.08 -10.04
CA THR A 34 7.98 6.25 -10.89
C THR A 34 9.40 6.30 -11.44
N SER A 35 10.37 5.60 -10.83
CA SER A 35 11.80 5.67 -11.17
C SER A 35 12.11 5.47 -12.65
N ALA A 36 11.55 4.43 -13.28
CA ALA A 36 11.79 4.15 -14.69
C ALA A 36 11.26 5.26 -15.61
N ASN A 37 10.10 5.84 -15.28
CA ASN A 37 9.54 6.98 -15.99
C ASN A 37 10.35 8.27 -15.77
N MET A 38 10.87 8.49 -14.55
CA MET A 38 11.74 9.63 -14.25
C MET A 38 13.04 9.57 -15.05
N VAL A 39 13.74 8.43 -15.00
CA VAL A 39 14.98 8.21 -15.78
C VAL A 39 14.74 8.38 -17.28
N PHE A 40 13.62 7.85 -17.79
CA PHE A 40 13.27 8.03 -19.19
C PHE A 40 12.97 9.49 -19.56
N ARG A 41 12.26 10.24 -18.70
CA ARG A 41 11.99 11.67 -18.92
C ARG A 41 13.27 12.49 -18.92
N ASP A 42 14.21 12.20 -18.03
CA ASP A 42 15.50 12.89 -17.97
C ASP A 42 16.32 12.60 -19.23
N PHE A 43 16.34 11.34 -19.67
CA PHE A 43 16.95 10.94 -20.93
C PHE A 43 16.30 11.63 -22.13
N ASP A 44 14.96 11.67 -22.19
CA ASP A 44 14.20 12.33 -23.26
C ASP A 44 14.48 13.84 -23.29
N SER A 45 14.55 14.49 -22.13
CA SER A 45 14.88 15.91 -21.99
C SER A 45 16.30 16.21 -22.47
N LEU A 46 17.28 15.41 -22.06
CA LEU A 46 18.66 15.52 -22.52
C LEU A 46 18.75 15.41 -24.05
N MET A 47 18.05 14.44 -24.64
CA MET A 47 18.04 14.26 -26.10
C MET A 47 17.46 15.44 -26.84
N LYS A 48 16.35 16.01 -26.35
CA LYS A 48 15.76 17.24 -26.93
C LYS A 48 16.72 18.42 -26.82
N GLY A 49 17.42 18.56 -25.69
CA GLY A 49 18.43 19.61 -25.49
C GLY A 49 19.60 19.50 -26.47
N LEU A 50 20.13 18.28 -26.67
CA LEU A 50 21.18 18.04 -27.66
C LEU A 50 20.68 18.34 -29.08
N GLY A 51 19.44 17.96 -29.42
CA GLY A 51 18.89 18.26 -30.73
C GLY A 51 18.77 19.74 -31.03
N LEU A 52 18.42 20.56 -30.03
CA LEU A 52 18.45 22.02 -30.16
C LEU A 52 19.87 22.55 -30.34
N ALA A 53 20.85 22.01 -29.61
CA ALA A 53 22.25 22.45 -29.69
C ALA A 53 22.91 22.14 -31.04
N PHE A 54 22.45 21.11 -31.75
CA PHE A 54 23.00 20.69 -33.04
C PHE A 54 22.14 21.07 -34.25
N ALA A 55 21.09 21.88 -34.05
CA ALA A 55 20.15 22.27 -35.10
C ALA A 55 20.82 23.00 -36.28
N GLU A 56 21.93 23.71 -36.06
CA GLU A 56 22.69 24.39 -37.11
C GLU A 56 23.50 23.43 -38.00
N ILE A 57 23.86 22.25 -37.48
CA ILE A 57 24.77 21.29 -38.12
C ILE A 57 23.99 20.12 -38.75
N ALA A 58 22.74 19.91 -38.34
CA ALA A 58 21.80 18.95 -38.94
C ALA A 58 20.44 19.59 -39.20
N PRO A 59 20.28 20.28 -40.34
CA PRO A 59 19.02 20.91 -40.72
C PRO A 59 17.90 19.88 -40.98
N GLU A 60 18.24 18.62 -41.25
CA GLU A 60 17.29 17.51 -41.44
C GLU A 60 16.74 16.98 -40.10
N GLY A 61 17.31 17.40 -38.96
CA GLY A 61 16.85 17.05 -37.61
C GLY A 61 17.86 16.24 -36.79
N PRO A 62 17.72 16.21 -35.45
CA PRO A 62 18.61 15.45 -34.57
C PRO A 62 18.57 13.92 -34.78
N GLU A 63 17.50 13.42 -35.40
CA GLU A 63 17.30 12.02 -35.75
C GLU A 63 18.41 11.49 -36.66
N GLU A 64 18.89 12.30 -37.61
CA GLU A 64 19.96 11.92 -38.54
C GLU A 64 21.34 11.88 -37.85
N LEU A 65 21.57 12.77 -36.88
CA LEU A 65 22.84 12.80 -36.14
C LEU A 65 22.95 11.65 -35.14
N PHE A 66 21.84 11.24 -34.55
CA PHE A 66 21.82 10.26 -33.46
C PHE A 66 20.82 9.11 -33.68
N PRO A 67 20.84 8.39 -34.82
CA PRO A 67 19.80 7.43 -35.19
C PRO A 67 19.68 6.27 -34.19
N HIS A 68 20.80 5.81 -33.62
CA HIS A 68 20.80 4.78 -32.59
C HIS A 68 20.10 5.22 -31.29
N TRP A 69 20.21 6.50 -30.92
CA TRP A 69 19.61 7.05 -29.71
C TRP A 69 18.10 7.19 -29.85
N HIS A 70 17.62 7.66 -31.01
CA HIS A 70 16.17 7.73 -31.29
C HIS A 70 15.54 6.33 -31.31
N LYS A 71 16.17 5.36 -31.96
CA LYS A 71 15.71 3.97 -31.92
C LYS A 71 15.68 3.42 -30.49
N ARG A 72 16.69 3.74 -29.66
CA ARG A 72 16.72 3.35 -28.24
C ARG A 72 15.61 4.02 -27.43
N ARG A 73 15.35 5.30 -27.68
CA ARG A 73 14.27 6.07 -27.04
C ARG A 73 12.91 5.44 -27.32
N GLU A 74 12.61 5.14 -28.58
CA GLU A 74 11.37 4.47 -28.97
C GLU A 74 11.22 3.10 -28.32
N TYR A 75 12.30 2.30 -28.34
CA TYR A 75 12.33 1.02 -27.66
C TYR A 75 12.03 1.14 -26.16
N LEU A 76 12.66 2.10 -25.46
CA LEU A 76 12.43 2.34 -24.03
C LEU A 76 11.00 2.81 -23.76
N GLN A 77 10.46 3.71 -24.59
CA GLN A 77 9.08 4.19 -24.46
C GLN A 77 8.07 3.04 -24.64
N ASN A 78 8.29 2.17 -25.63
CA ASN A 78 7.45 1.01 -25.87
C ASN A 78 7.55 0.01 -24.71
N ALA A 79 8.78 -0.29 -24.24
CA ALA A 79 8.99 -1.17 -23.09
C ALA A 79 8.32 -0.64 -21.82
N LEU A 80 8.34 0.68 -21.57
CA LEU A 80 7.62 1.28 -20.45
C LEU A 80 6.10 1.06 -20.58
N ASN A 81 5.54 1.34 -21.76
CA ASN A 81 4.11 1.20 -22.02
C ASN A 81 3.63 -0.26 -21.90
N GLU A 82 4.40 -1.21 -22.43
CA GLU A 82 4.10 -2.65 -22.35
C GLU A 82 4.14 -3.17 -20.90
N ASN A 83 5.00 -2.58 -20.06
CA ASN A 83 5.16 -3.00 -18.67
C ASN A 83 4.20 -2.29 -17.70
N LEU A 84 3.46 -1.25 -18.11
CA LEU A 84 2.52 -0.52 -17.24
C LEU A 84 1.53 -1.44 -16.50
N PRO A 85 0.91 -2.46 -17.13
CA PRO A 85 -0.01 -3.36 -16.43
C PRO A 85 0.68 -4.15 -15.30
N MET A 86 1.90 -4.64 -15.53
CA MET A 86 2.68 -5.36 -14.52
C MET A 86 3.07 -4.43 -13.37
N VAL A 87 3.47 -3.19 -13.68
CA VAL A 87 3.79 -2.17 -12.66
C VAL A 87 2.56 -1.86 -11.81
N ALA A 88 1.39 -1.70 -12.42
CA ALA A 88 0.13 -1.50 -11.70
C ALA A 88 -0.23 -2.71 -10.81
N GLU A 89 -0.02 -3.93 -11.31
CA GLU A 89 -0.26 -5.17 -10.56
C GLU A 89 0.64 -5.31 -9.33
N TYR A 90 1.94 -5.07 -9.50
CA TYR A 90 2.89 -5.03 -8.40
C TYR A 90 2.53 -3.94 -7.39
N GLY A 91 2.20 -2.74 -7.88
CA GLY A 91 1.82 -1.60 -7.05
C GLY A 91 0.56 -1.88 -6.22
N MET A 92 -0.49 -2.40 -6.85
CA MET A 92 -1.72 -2.78 -6.17
C MET A 92 -1.46 -3.81 -5.07
N THR A 93 -0.67 -4.84 -5.38
CA THR A 93 -0.34 -5.91 -4.43
C THR A 93 0.42 -5.35 -3.23
N ARG A 94 1.53 -4.64 -3.46
CA ARG A 94 2.36 -4.09 -2.39
C ARG A 94 1.62 -3.06 -1.54
N CYS A 95 0.75 -2.24 -2.14
CA CYS A 95 -0.07 -1.27 -1.40
C CYS A 95 -1.03 -1.96 -0.42
N VAL A 96 -1.72 -3.01 -0.88
CA VAL A 96 -2.66 -3.75 -0.04
C VAL A 96 -1.93 -4.52 1.05
N GLU A 97 -0.80 -5.17 0.75
CA GLU A 97 -0.02 -5.86 1.78
C GLU A 97 0.51 -4.88 2.83
N ASN A 98 1.04 -3.73 2.41
CA ASN A 98 1.52 -2.69 3.32
C ASN A 98 0.42 -2.21 4.28
N PHE A 99 -0.79 -2.00 3.76
CA PHE A 99 -1.96 -1.65 4.57
C PHE A 99 -2.32 -2.75 5.59
N LEU A 100 -2.34 -4.02 5.17
CA LEU A 100 -2.70 -5.14 6.06
C LEU A 100 -1.62 -5.42 7.11
N SER A 101 -0.34 -5.19 6.78
CA SER A 101 0.77 -5.21 7.74
C SER A 101 0.56 -4.15 8.80
N TYR A 102 0.30 -2.89 8.41
CA TYR A 102 -0.03 -1.81 9.35
C TYR A 102 -1.17 -2.19 10.29
N VAL A 103 -2.28 -2.70 9.76
CA VAL A 103 -3.42 -3.11 10.60
C VAL A 103 -3.02 -4.20 11.58
N SER A 104 -2.20 -5.16 11.15
CA SER A 104 -1.75 -6.25 12.02
C SER A 104 -0.83 -5.74 13.14
N GLU A 105 0.12 -4.87 12.78
CA GLU A 105 1.09 -4.27 13.70
C GLU A 105 0.42 -3.36 14.72
N VAL A 106 -0.41 -2.41 14.27
CA VAL A 106 -1.09 -1.47 15.19
C VAL A 106 -2.06 -2.19 16.14
N LEU A 107 -2.70 -3.28 15.67
CA LEU A 107 -3.52 -4.11 16.55
C LEU A 107 -2.68 -4.91 17.54
N SER A 108 -1.51 -5.41 17.13
CA SER A 108 -0.58 -6.08 18.04
C SER A 108 -0.15 -5.12 19.16
N ASP A 109 0.32 -3.93 18.80
CA ASP A 109 0.70 -2.87 19.75
C ASP A 109 -0.45 -2.52 20.69
N THR A 110 -1.68 -2.43 20.16
CA THR A 110 -2.88 -2.18 20.96
C THR A 110 -3.17 -3.29 21.96
N LEU A 111 -3.06 -4.55 21.55
CA LEU A 111 -3.32 -5.71 22.42
C LEU A 111 -2.25 -5.87 23.49
N ILE A 112 -0.98 -5.57 23.17
CA ILE A 112 0.14 -5.59 24.12
C ILE A 112 0.00 -4.44 25.12
N SER A 113 -0.33 -3.23 24.66
CA SER A 113 -0.57 -2.07 25.55
C SER A 113 -1.81 -2.26 26.44
N LYS A 114 -2.82 -2.98 25.93
CA LYS A 114 -4.07 -3.23 26.67
C LYS A 114 -4.48 -4.72 26.66
N PRO A 115 -3.78 -5.60 27.42
CA PRO A 115 -4.04 -7.05 27.42
C PRO A 115 -5.47 -7.44 27.82
N SER A 116 -6.20 -6.58 28.54
CA SER A 116 -7.61 -6.79 28.86
C SER A 116 -8.50 -6.96 27.62
N LEU A 117 -8.06 -6.50 26.44
CA LEU A 117 -8.75 -6.68 25.16
C LEU A 117 -8.65 -8.12 24.62
N LEU A 118 -7.72 -8.94 25.13
CA LEU A 118 -7.58 -10.36 24.79
C LEU A 118 -8.67 -11.22 25.43
N LYS A 119 -9.41 -10.69 26.41
CA LYS A 119 -10.51 -11.39 27.07
C LYS A 119 -11.49 -11.93 26.04
N SER A 120 -11.61 -13.25 26.00
CA SER A 120 -12.47 -13.95 25.05
C SER A 120 -12.86 -15.32 25.59
N GLN A 121 -13.70 -16.03 24.83
CA GLN A 121 -14.07 -17.43 25.12
C GLN A 121 -13.04 -18.43 24.55
N GLU A 122 -11.92 -17.96 23.98
CA GLU A 122 -10.85 -18.84 23.50
C GLU A 122 -10.22 -19.59 24.68
N GLN A 123 -10.05 -20.90 24.51
CA GLN A 123 -9.40 -21.76 25.50
C GLN A 123 -7.91 -21.86 25.18
N VAL A 124 -7.09 -21.83 26.23
CA VAL A 124 -5.65 -22.10 26.18
C VAL A 124 -5.33 -23.30 27.07
N THR A 125 -4.31 -24.06 26.73
CA THR A 125 -3.88 -25.21 27.54
C THR A 125 -3.01 -24.75 28.71
N TYR A 126 -2.90 -25.58 29.75
CA TYR A 126 -1.94 -25.30 30.83
C TYR A 126 -0.49 -25.30 30.34
N GLU A 127 -0.16 -26.13 29.34
CA GLU A 127 1.17 -26.14 28.73
C GLU A 127 1.49 -24.79 28.08
N GLU A 128 0.55 -24.23 27.30
CA GLU A 128 0.71 -22.91 26.69
C GLU A 128 0.91 -21.82 27.76
N VAL A 129 0.17 -21.86 28.87
CA VAL A 129 0.32 -20.87 29.95
C VAL A 129 1.66 -21.02 30.69
N LEU A 130 2.06 -22.26 31.00
CA LEU A 130 3.28 -22.56 31.76
C LEU A 130 4.56 -22.43 30.92
N ALA A 131 4.45 -22.32 29.60
CA ALA A 131 5.57 -22.10 28.69
C ALA A 131 6.17 -20.69 28.76
N HIS A 132 5.46 -19.72 29.37
CA HIS A 132 5.90 -18.34 29.47
C HIS A 132 6.36 -17.98 30.89
N GLY A 133 7.43 -17.18 30.99
CA GLY A 133 8.03 -16.78 32.27
C GLY A 133 7.22 -15.74 33.05
N SER A 134 6.25 -15.11 32.40
CA SER A 134 5.37 -14.12 33.01
C SER A 134 4.00 -14.04 32.32
N ILE A 135 3.04 -13.41 32.99
CA ILE A 135 1.73 -13.12 32.40
C ILE A 135 1.83 -12.16 31.21
N ASP A 136 2.82 -11.26 31.22
CA ASP A 136 3.05 -10.29 30.16
C ASP A 136 3.59 -10.98 28.91
N GLU A 137 4.53 -11.92 29.06
CA GLU A 137 5.00 -12.77 27.96
C GLU A 137 3.87 -13.62 27.37
N PHE A 138 3.02 -14.21 28.22
CA PHE A 138 1.84 -14.94 27.75
C PHE A 138 0.85 -14.03 27.01
N ALA A 139 0.63 -12.80 27.49
CA ALA A 139 -0.24 -11.83 26.81
C ALA A 139 0.31 -11.42 25.45
N ALA A 140 1.62 -11.19 25.33
CA ALA A 140 2.27 -10.88 24.06
C ALA A 140 2.13 -12.04 23.06
N TRP A 141 2.37 -13.27 23.50
CA TRP A 141 2.15 -14.46 22.67
C TRP A 141 0.68 -14.62 22.25
N ALA A 142 -0.26 -14.41 23.18
CA ALA A 142 -1.69 -14.52 22.90
C ALA A 142 -2.15 -13.44 21.91
N ALA A 143 -1.58 -12.23 21.99
CA ALA A 143 -1.80 -11.16 21.03
C ALA A 143 -1.29 -11.57 19.64
N GLU A 144 -0.04 -12.01 19.52
CA GLU A 144 0.55 -12.45 18.26
C GLU A 144 -0.24 -13.58 17.61
N ARG A 145 -0.59 -14.62 18.39
CA ARG A 145 -1.44 -15.72 17.94
C ARG A 145 -2.78 -15.22 17.42
N ARG A 146 -3.41 -14.25 18.11
CA ARG A 146 -4.69 -13.69 17.69
C ARG A 146 -4.57 -12.90 16.39
N ILE A 147 -3.53 -12.08 16.24
CA ILE A 147 -3.28 -11.32 15.03
C ILE A 147 -3.00 -12.25 13.85
N SER A 148 -2.21 -13.31 14.05
CA SER A 148 -1.95 -14.33 13.03
C SER A 148 -3.25 -15.02 12.56
N GLN A 149 -4.17 -15.35 13.47
CA GLN A 149 -5.49 -15.87 13.08
C GLN A 149 -6.31 -14.85 12.28
N LEU A 150 -6.18 -13.56 12.61
CA LEU A 150 -6.89 -12.48 11.93
C LEU A 150 -6.33 -12.19 10.53
N SER A 151 -5.02 -12.33 10.32
CA SER A 151 -4.38 -12.03 9.03
C SER A 151 -4.81 -12.98 7.91
N PHE A 152 -5.36 -14.15 8.25
CA PHE A 152 -5.97 -15.07 7.27
C PHE A 152 -7.41 -14.72 6.90
N LYS A 153 -8.02 -13.73 7.56
CA LYS A 153 -9.42 -13.33 7.34
C LYS A 153 -9.56 -12.25 6.28
N GLY A 154 -10.79 -12.08 5.79
CA GLY A 154 -11.11 -10.99 4.87
C GLY A 154 -11.08 -9.62 5.57
N LEU A 155 -10.87 -8.55 4.79
CA LEU A 155 -10.83 -7.17 5.29
C LEU A 155 -12.07 -6.77 6.11
N GLU A 156 -13.27 -7.25 5.74
CA GLU A 156 -14.50 -6.99 6.50
C GLU A 156 -14.53 -7.69 7.86
N GLU A 157 -13.95 -8.90 7.96
CA GLU A 157 -13.87 -9.60 9.24
C GLU A 157 -12.86 -8.93 10.17
N ILE A 158 -11.76 -8.41 9.61
CA ILE A 158 -10.80 -7.59 10.35
C ILE A 158 -11.48 -6.33 10.85
N ALA A 159 -12.19 -5.60 9.99
CA ALA A 159 -12.93 -4.39 10.39
C ALA A 159 -13.96 -4.68 11.49
N GLY A 160 -14.75 -5.75 11.37
CA GLY A 160 -15.71 -6.16 12.39
C GLY A 160 -15.05 -6.59 13.70
N TYR A 161 -13.86 -7.19 13.65
CA TYR A 161 -13.08 -7.48 14.86
C TYR A 161 -12.63 -6.19 15.55
N ILE A 162 -12.07 -5.23 14.80
CA ILE A 162 -11.62 -3.93 15.32
C ILE A 162 -12.79 -3.22 15.99
N GLU A 163 -13.94 -3.14 15.31
CA GLU A 163 -15.12 -2.50 15.88
C GLU A 163 -15.60 -3.19 17.16
N LYS A 164 -15.68 -4.52 17.15
CA LYS A 164 -16.13 -5.29 18.33
C LYS A 164 -15.16 -5.22 19.51
N ARG A 165 -13.85 -5.17 19.26
CA ARG A 165 -12.81 -5.27 20.31
C ARG A 165 -12.30 -3.93 20.75
N LEU A 166 -11.99 -3.05 19.81
CA LEU A 166 -11.45 -1.73 20.08
C LEU A 166 -12.56 -0.70 20.20
N GLY A 167 -13.79 -0.97 19.73
CA GLY A 167 -14.86 0.03 19.71
C GLY A 167 -14.52 1.21 18.80
N LEU A 168 -13.78 0.95 17.71
CA LEU A 168 -13.36 1.92 16.71
C LEU A 168 -13.73 1.40 15.33
N ARG A 169 -14.13 2.31 14.44
CA ARG A 169 -14.29 2.00 13.02
C ARG A 169 -12.96 2.27 12.32
N ILE A 170 -12.46 1.29 11.57
CA ILE A 170 -11.19 1.41 10.83
C ILE A 170 -11.23 2.53 9.78
N HIS A 171 -12.41 2.85 9.24
CA HIS A 171 -12.59 3.88 8.21
C HIS A 171 -13.57 4.96 8.68
N GLY A 172 -13.21 6.23 8.47
CA GLY A 172 -14.11 7.37 8.67
C GLY A 172 -14.99 7.73 7.47
N ASN A 173 -14.70 7.18 6.28
CA ASN A 173 -15.37 7.51 5.03
C ASN A 173 -15.67 6.23 4.22
N ASP A 174 -16.90 6.12 3.71
CA ASP A 174 -17.38 4.91 3.02
C ASP A 174 -16.86 4.76 1.58
N GLU A 175 -16.58 5.88 0.89
CA GLU A 175 -16.01 5.87 -0.46
C GLU A 175 -14.55 5.40 -0.45
N HIS A 176 -13.73 5.90 0.49
CA HIS A 176 -12.36 5.42 0.67
C HIS A 176 -12.34 3.94 1.06
N TRP A 177 -13.26 3.52 1.94
CA TRP A 177 -13.38 2.12 2.32
C TRP A 177 -13.77 1.23 1.15
N LYS A 178 -14.77 1.63 0.37
CA LYS A 178 -15.19 0.91 -0.84
C LYS A 178 -14.05 0.79 -1.85
N THR A 179 -13.26 1.85 -2.03
CA THR A 179 -12.09 1.87 -2.90
C THR A 179 -11.02 0.90 -2.41
N LEU A 180 -10.70 0.91 -1.12
CA LEU A 180 -9.73 -0.03 -0.53
C LEU A 180 -10.22 -1.49 -0.63
N LYS A 181 -11.50 -1.76 -0.38
CA LYS A 181 -12.10 -3.10 -0.57
C LYS A 181 -11.98 -3.59 -2.00
N ARG A 182 -12.19 -2.71 -2.98
CA ARG A 182 -11.93 -3.01 -4.39
C ARG A 182 -10.45 -3.35 -4.60
N GLY A 183 -9.53 -2.59 -4.03
CA GLY A 183 -8.09 -2.88 -4.06
C GLY A 183 -7.74 -4.26 -3.51
N VAL A 184 -8.27 -4.62 -2.33
CA VAL A 184 -8.09 -5.96 -1.74
C VAL A 184 -8.65 -7.05 -2.64
N ALA A 185 -9.83 -6.83 -3.24
CA ALA A 185 -10.41 -7.79 -4.18
C ALA A 185 -9.52 -7.98 -5.42
N ILE A 186 -8.96 -6.90 -5.97
CA ILE A 186 -8.02 -6.95 -7.11
C ILE A 186 -6.74 -7.69 -6.71
N ARG A 187 -6.14 -7.37 -5.56
CA ARG A 187 -4.96 -8.07 -5.05
C ARG A 187 -5.20 -9.56 -4.91
N ASN A 188 -6.34 -9.96 -4.32
CA ASN A 188 -6.67 -11.37 -4.15
C ASN A 188 -6.85 -12.08 -5.49
N LEU A 189 -7.41 -11.39 -6.48
CA LEU A 189 -7.58 -11.93 -7.82
C LEU A 189 -6.24 -12.17 -8.52
N VAL A 190 -5.34 -11.21 -8.42
CA VAL A 190 -3.97 -11.28 -8.95
C VAL A 190 -3.23 -12.46 -8.31
N VAL A 191 -3.13 -12.47 -6.98
CA VAL A 191 -2.31 -13.43 -6.23
C VAL A 191 -2.85 -14.86 -6.34
N HIS A 192 -4.17 -15.05 -6.22
CA HIS A 192 -4.75 -16.39 -6.11
C HIS A 192 -5.30 -16.94 -7.42
N ARG A 193 -5.52 -16.10 -8.43
CA ARG A 193 -6.21 -16.50 -9.67
C ARG A 193 -5.59 -15.95 -10.95
N ARG A 194 -4.36 -15.42 -10.88
CA ARG A 194 -3.63 -14.88 -12.05
C ARG A 194 -4.44 -13.81 -12.80
N GLY A 195 -5.29 -13.08 -12.08
CA GLY A 195 -6.16 -12.04 -12.63
C GLY A 195 -7.48 -12.53 -13.26
N ILE A 196 -7.82 -13.82 -13.19
CA ILE A 196 -9.06 -14.37 -13.80
C ILE A 196 -10.26 -14.23 -12.86
N ALA A 197 -11.20 -13.35 -13.24
CA ALA A 197 -12.38 -13.00 -12.46
C ALA A 197 -13.30 -14.19 -12.20
N ASP A 198 -13.78 -14.30 -10.97
CA ASP A 198 -14.76 -15.28 -10.56
C ASP A 198 -16.06 -14.62 -10.13
N GLU A 199 -17.01 -15.45 -9.72
CA GLU A 199 -18.34 -14.96 -9.35
C GLU A 199 -18.29 -14.09 -8.08
N ARG A 200 -17.39 -14.38 -7.14
CA ARG A 200 -17.21 -13.56 -5.95
C ARG A 200 -16.64 -12.19 -6.32
N PHE A 201 -15.63 -12.14 -7.18
CA PHE A 201 -15.02 -10.91 -7.65
C PHE A 201 -16.00 -10.06 -8.46
N ALA A 202 -16.76 -10.67 -9.39
CA ALA A 202 -17.74 -9.98 -10.22
C ALA A 202 -18.89 -9.32 -9.44
N ARG A 203 -19.20 -9.83 -8.22
CA ARG A 203 -20.17 -9.19 -7.32
C ARG A 203 -19.62 -7.94 -6.64
N VAL A 204 -18.29 -7.85 -6.46
CA VAL A 204 -17.64 -6.74 -5.76
C VAL A 204 -17.21 -5.64 -6.74
N VAL A 205 -16.76 -6.04 -7.92
CA VAL A 205 -16.18 -5.12 -8.92
C VAL A 205 -17.09 -5.03 -10.13
N ALA A 206 -17.78 -3.89 -10.26
CA ALA A 206 -18.66 -3.61 -11.39
C ALA A 206 -17.89 -3.71 -12.72
N GLY A 207 -18.52 -4.32 -13.72
CA GLY A 207 -17.94 -4.50 -15.06
C GLY A 207 -16.99 -5.70 -15.21
N ALA A 208 -16.67 -6.42 -14.12
CA ALA A 208 -15.88 -7.64 -14.22
C ALA A 208 -16.72 -8.81 -14.76
N LYS A 209 -16.17 -9.54 -15.74
CA LYS A 209 -16.82 -10.71 -16.35
C LYS A 209 -16.18 -12.00 -15.87
N LYS A 210 -17.01 -12.96 -15.47
CA LYS A 210 -16.56 -14.28 -15.00
C LYS A 210 -15.70 -14.98 -16.07
N ASN A 211 -14.62 -15.61 -15.64
CA ASN A 211 -13.63 -16.32 -16.47
C ASN A 211 -12.84 -15.43 -17.45
N GLU A 212 -12.94 -14.10 -17.34
CA GLU A 212 -12.10 -13.17 -18.10
C GLU A 212 -11.00 -12.58 -17.20
N ARG A 213 -9.88 -12.20 -17.82
CA ARG A 213 -8.84 -11.46 -17.11
C ARG A 213 -9.36 -10.06 -16.80
N TYR A 214 -9.36 -9.68 -15.52
CA TYR A 214 -9.67 -8.33 -15.12
C TYR A 214 -8.48 -7.41 -15.44
N VAL A 215 -8.75 -6.29 -16.10
CA VAL A 215 -7.75 -5.28 -16.44
C VAL A 215 -7.96 -4.06 -15.54
N PHE A 216 -6.87 -3.60 -14.94
CA PHE A 216 -6.82 -2.37 -14.14
C PHE A 216 -5.53 -1.63 -14.46
N GLY A 217 -5.55 -0.32 -14.24
CA GLY A 217 -4.43 0.55 -14.58
C GLY A 217 -3.78 1.19 -13.36
N LEU A 218 -2.77 2.02 -13.63
CA LEU A 218 -2.10 2.82 -12.61
C LEU A 218 -3.08 3.74 -11.85
N HIS A 219 -4.12 4.25 -12.53
CA HIS A 219 -5.16 5.06 -11.89
C HIS A 219 -5.90 4.30 -10.77
N ASP A 220 -6.24 3.02 -10.98
CA ASP A 220 -6.89 2.21 -9.95
C ASP A 220 -5.98 2.02 -8.73
N TYR A 221 -4.69 1.80 -8.98
CA TYR A 221 -3.68 1.75 -7.94
C TYR A 221 -3.60 3.07 -7.14
N LEU A 222 -3.48 4.21 -7.82
CA LEU A 222 -3.35 5.52 -7.16
C LEU A 222 -4.56 5.83 -6.28
N ALA A 223 -5.77 5.51 -6.75
CA ALA A 223 -7.00 5.67 -5.98
C ALA A 223 -7.02 4.81 -4.70
N VAL A 224 -6.55 3.55 -4.79
CA VAL A 224 -6.42 2.66 -3.64
C VAL A 224 -5.36 3.15 -2.67
N ALA A 225 -4.21 3.59 -3.17
CA ALA A 225 -3.10 4.09 -2.36
C ALA A 225 -3.50 5.36 -1.58
N SER A 226 -4.15 6.32 -2.24
CA SER A 226 -4.69 7.53 -1.58
C SER A 226 -5.74 7.15 -0.51
N SER A 227 -6.63 6.21 -0.81
CA SER A 227 -7.62 5.74 0.17
C SER A 227 -6.96 5.05 1.38
N ALA A 228 -5.94 4.22 1.15
CA ALA A 228 -5.17 3.57 2.21
C ALA A 228 -4.47 4.61 3.10
N LEU A 229 -3.75 5.57 2.52
CA LEU A 229 -3.10 6.66 3.26
C LEU A 229 -4.06 7.41 4.18
N ARG A 230 -5.23 7.78 3.66
CA ARG A 230 -6.26 8.51 4.42
C ARG A 230 -6.82 7.68 5.56
N ILE A 231 -7.07 6.39 5.31
CA ILE A 231 -7.55 5.45 6.33
C ILE A 231 -6.50 5.24 7.42
N VAL A 232 -5.23 5.02 7.04
CA VAL A 232 -4.13 4.86 8.00
C VAL A 232 -4.00 6.11 8.86
N ARG A 233 -3.94 7.30 8.24
CA ARG A 233 -3.81 8.57 8.97
C ARG A 233 -4.92 8.77 10.01
N ASP A 234 -6.18 8.56 9.61
CA ASP A 234 -7.35 8.75 10.47
C ASP A 234 -7.46 7.67 11.56
N PHE A 235 -7.18 6.42 11.21
CA PHE A 235 -7.27 5.31 12.16
C PHE A 235 -6.12 5.33 13.18
N ASP A 236 -4.89 5.63 12.73
CA ASP A 236 -3.70 5.67 13.57
C ASP A 236 -3.84 6.70 14.70
N SER A 237 -4.29 7.92 14.36
CA SER A 237 -4.51 8.95 15.37
C SER A 237 -5.56 8.53 16.40
N LYS A 238 -6.66 7.91 15.95
CA LYS A 238 -7.75 7.47 16.83
C LYS A 238 -7.36 6.32 17.75
N VAL A 239 -6.62 5.34 17.22
CA VAL A 239 -6.18 4.18 18.01
C VAL A 239 -5.08 4.60 18.98
N ALA A 240 -4.14 5.44 18.55
CA ALA A 240 -3.10 5.97 19.41
C ALA A 240 -3.68 6.79 20.57
N GLU A 241 -4.62 7.69 20.29
CA GLU A 241 -5.29 8.49 21.31
C GLU A 241 -6.06 7.60 22.31
N LYS A 242 -6.89 6.69 21.81
CA LYS A 242 -7.76 5.85 22.65
C LYS A 242 -7.00 4.89 23.56
N PHE A 243 -5.88 4.35 23.08
CA PHE A 243 -5.10 3.34 23.80
C PHE A 243 -3.75 3.85 24.29
N SER A 244 -3.51 5.16 24.19
CA SER A 244 -2.28 5.82 24.62
C SER A 244 -1.04 5.15 24.04
N LEU A 245 -1.07 4.81 22.75
CA LEU A 245 0.07 4.23 22.06
C LEU A 245 1.17 5.28 21.89
N THR A 246 2.42 4.82 21.87
CA THR A 246 3.57 5.72 21.66
C THR A 246 3.53 6.27 20.23
N GLN A 247 3.54 7.59 20.11
CA GLN A 247 3.65 8.28 18.83
C GLN A 247 5.03 8.92 18.71
N ILE A 248 5.61 8.83 17.53
CA ILE A 248 6.94 9.33 17.20
C ILE A 248 6.79 10.54 16.30
N ALA A 249 7.49 11.62 16.62
CA ALA A 249 7.50 12.84 15.83
C ALA A 249 8.24 12.62 14.49
N LYS A 250 7.75 13.27 13.44
CA LYS A 250 8.26 13.17 12.08
C LYS A 250 9.76 13.43 12.04
N GLU A 251 10.28 14.40 12.77
CA GLU A 251 11.70 14.77 12.80
C GLU A 251 12.61 13.64 13.28
N GLN A 252 12.06 12.69 14.06
CA GLN A 252 12.80 11.56 14.63
C GLN A 252 12.79 10.32 13.74
N HIS A 253 11.89 10.23 12.76
CA HIS A 253 11.64 8.99 12.01
C HIS A 253 11.44 9.18 10.50
N SER A 254 11.71 10.37 9.95
CA SER A 254 11.48 10.72 8.54
C SER A 254 12.74 10.88 7.69
N ASP A 255 13.88 10.33 8.11
CA ASP A 255 15.13 10.41 7.34
C ASP A 255 15.01 9.86 5.91
N TRP A 256 14.04 8.96 5.67
CA TRP A 256 13.73 8.38 4.36
C TRP A 256 12.90 9.28 3.42
N LEU A 257 12.42 10.44 3.90
CA LEU A 257 11.77 11.49 3.09
C LEU A 257 12.79 12.38 2.36
N ARG A 258 14.07 12.33 2.74
CA ARG A 258 15.14 13.12 2.13
C ARG A 258 15.64 12.52 0.83
#